data_AF-A0A2W0DFB1-F1
#
_entry.id   AF-A0A2W0DFB1-F1
#
_cell.length_a   1.000
_cell.length_b   1.000
_cell.length_c   1.000
_cell.angle_alpha   90.00
_cell.angle_beta   90.00
_cell.angle_gamma   90.00
#
_symmetry.space_group_name_H-M   'P 1'
#
loop_
_entity.id
_entity.type
_entity.pdbx_description
1 polymer ?
#
loop_
_entity_poly.entity_id
_entity_poly.type
_entity_poly.pdbx_seq_one_letter_code
_entity_poly.pdbx_strand_id
1 'polypeptide(L)'
;MGPEKPVVYWRRRALVLGALLVVVLVVVLIVVGRGSGATSAAPSASASAGAGAGAGSRAGASSNGSGSGAESSRSAAPKPAASASASASKPAAADGSTCTKDQIVLTPVLDKSAYGPTEDPKIAMSIKNSGTNSCHLDLGSAQQVLTISSGQEQYWSSKDCQTGGTNQDVTVKSGQTLTTPAIAWDRTRSSTSTCDSSRPAVTAGGASYHLQVAVGNLESKTSVQFILQ
;
A
#
# COMPACT_ATOMS: atom_id res chain seq x y z
N MET A 1 -6.37 47.04 16.30
CA MET A 1 -5.39 45.93 16.23
C MET A 1 -4.10 46.38 16.87
N GLY A 2 -3.63 45.72 17.93
CA GLY A 2 -2.31 45.98 18.52
C GLY A 2 -1.26 45.03 17.92
N PRO A 3 0.02 45.42 17.82
CA PRO A 3 1.06 44.56 17.25
C PRO A 3 1.42 43.39 18.19
N GLU A 4 1.50 42.20 17.62
CA GLU A 4 2.01 41.00 18.27
C GLU A 4 3.46 41.15 18.73
N LYS A 5 3.83 40.50 19.84
CA LYS A 5 5.06 40.77 20.59
C LYS A 5 6.29 40.19 19.86
N PRO A 6 7.20 40.99 19.26
CA PRO A 6 8.22 40.50 18.33
C PRO A 6 9.29 39.58 18.96
N VAL A 7 9.35 39.51 20.30
CA VAL A 7 10.30 38.72 21.08
C VAL A 7 10.17 37.21 20.84
N VAL A 8 8.96 36.69 20.59
CA VAL A 8 8.74 35.23 20.46
C VAL A 8 9.34 34.69 19.16
N TYR A 9 9.18 35.43 18.05
CA TYR A 9 9.75 35.07 16.75
C TYR A 9 11.28 35.02 16.80
N TRP A 10 11.91 36.05 17.36
CA TRP A 10 13.36 36.12 17.51
C TRP A 10 13.92 35.01 18.41
N ARG A 11 13.25 34.67 19.53
CA ARG A 11 13.67 33.55 20.39
C ARG A 11 13.65 32.20 19.66
N ARG A 12 12.60 31.90 18.89
CA ARG A 12 12.54 30.65 18.10
C ARG A 12 13.61 30.63 17.00
N ARG A 13 13.82 31.75 16.30
CA ARG A 13 14.83 31.85 15.23
C ARG A 13 16.27 31.74 15.77
N ALA A 14 16.55 32.30 16.94
CA ALA A 14 17.84 32.15 17.63
C ALA A 14 18.12 30.70 18.06
N LEU A 15 17.12 29.99 18.61
CA LEU A 15 17.25 28.58 18.98
C LEU A 15 17.55 27.68 17.76
N VAL A 16 16.86 27.89 16.63
CA VAL A 16 17.11 27.13 15.39
C VAL A 16 18.52 27.39 14.88
N LEU A 17 18.98 28.64 14.84
CA LEU A 17 20.34 28.98 14.39
C LEU A 17 21.42 28.39 15.32
N GLY A 18 21.22 28.44 16.65
CA GLY A 18 22.13 27.84 17.61
C GLY A 18 22.23 26.32 17.47
N ALA A 19 21.09 25.62 17.30
CA ALA A 19 21.07 24.18 17.06
C ALA A 19 21.79 23.80 15.76
N LEU A 20 21.59 24.57 14.68
CA LEU A 20 22.29 24.36 13.40
C LEU A 20 23.81 24.51 13.55
N LEU A 21 24.27 25.52 14.30
CA LEU A 21 25.68 25.77 14.55
C LEU A 21 26.32 24.61 15.35
N VAL A 22 25.63 24.09 16.37
CA VAL A 22 26.07 22.90 17.14
C VAL A 22 26.16 21.67 16.25
N VAL A 23 25.18 21.41 15.39
CA VAL A 23 25.21 20.27 14.44
C VAL A 23 26.39 20.38 13.48
N VAL A 24 26.65 21.57 12.92
CA VAL A 24 27.82 21.81 12.04
C VAL A 24 29.14 21.55 12.80
N LEU A 25 29.25 22.01 14.06
CA LEU A 25 30.43 21.75 14.89
C LEU A 25 30.65 20.25 15.13
N VAL A 26 29.60 19.49 15.44
CA VAL A 26 29.68 18.03 15.62
C VAL A 26 30.09 17.32 14.34
N VAL A 27 29.56 17.72 13.17
CA VAL A 27 29.97 17.15 11.87
C VAL A 27 31.45 17.44 11.57
N VAL A 28 31.92 18.68 11.81
CA VAL A 28 33.33 19.03 11.63
C VAL A 28 34.24 18.20 12.54
N LEU A 29 33.87 18.01 13.81
CA LEU A 29 34.62 17.16 14.75
C LEU A 29 34.64 15.68 14.32
N ILE A 30 33.55 15.16 13.75
CA ILE A 30 33.48 13.78 13.23
C ILE A 30 34.37 13.58 11.99
N VAL A 31 34.46 14.59 11.13
CA VAL A 31 35.29 14.55 9.90
C VAL A 31 36.77 14.72 10.23
N VAL A 32 37.13 15.72 11.05
CA VAL A 32 38.53 15.99 11.42
C VAL A 32 39.07 14.93 12.40
N GLY A 33 38.25 14.48 13.35
CA GLY A 33 38.63 13.50 14.38
C GLY A 33 38.81 12.06 13.90
N ARG A 34 38.59 11.76 12.61
CA ARG A 34 38.77 10.41 12.03
C ARG A 34 40.14 10.17 11.38
N GLY A 35 41.05 11.15 11.44
CA GLY A 35 42.37 11.10 10.81
C GLY A 35 43.52 10.54 11.67
N SER A 36 43.39 9.36 12.30
CA SER A 36 44.53 8.57 12.85
C SER A 36 44.10 7.19 13.36
N GLY A 37 44.80 6.12 12.96
CA GLY A 37 44.67 4.77 13.55
C GLY A 37 44.49 3.64 12.53
N ALA A 38 45.55 2.85 12.31
CA ALA A 38 45.53 1.55 11.62
C ALA A 38 45.28 0.41 12.66
N THR A 39 45.04 -0.87 12.35
CA THR A 39 45.67 -1.76 11.35
C THR A 39 44.76 -2.91 10.86
N SER A 40 45.27 -3.71 9.91
CA SER A 40 44.57 -4.76 9.15
C SER A 40 44.43 -6.12 9.86
N ALA A 41 43.41 -6.89 9.47
CA ALA A 41 43.49 -8.36 9.34
C ALA A 41 42.37 -8.91 8.43
N ALA A 42 42.70 -9.90 7.59
CA ALA A 42 41.78 -10.70 6.77
C ALA A 42 42.53 -11.95 6.22
N PRO A 43 41.84 -12.97 5.66
CA PRO A 43 40.52 -13.50 5.99
C PRO A 43 40.62 -14.97 6.48
N SER A 44 39.51 -15.67 6.64
CA SER A 44 39.48 -17.14 6.59
C SER A 44 38.14 -17.65 6.09
N ALA A 45 38.17 -18.42 5.01
CA ALA A 45 37.05 -19.22 4.55
C ALA A 45 37.28 -20.67 4.99
N SER A 46 36.20 -21.38 5.35
CA SER A 46 36.25 -22.82 5.55
C SER A 46 35.02 -23.43 4.89
N ALA A 47 35.26 -24.32 3.93
CA ALA A 47 34.23 -25.08 3.25
C ALA A 47 34.49 -26.57 3.49
N SER A 48 33.44 -27.30 3.84
CA SER A 48 33.47 -28.76 4.00
C SER A 48 32.36 -29.37 3.17
N ALA A 49 32.72 -30.32 2.31
CA ALA A 49 31.78 -31.06 1.47
C ALA A 49 31.39 -32.40 2.12
N GLY A 50 30.19 -32.88 1.78
CA GLY A 50 29.74 -34.25 2.05
C GLY A 50 29.14 -34.83 0.77
N ALA A 51 29.44 -36.09 0.45
CA ALA A 51 29.13 -36.69 -0.85
C ALA A 51 28.47 -38.08 -0.73
N GLY A 52 27.68 -38.43 -1.75
CA GLY A 52 26.96 -39.70 -1.90
C GLY A 52 25.87 -39.51 -2.97
N ALA A 53 25.97 -39.93 -4.24
CA ALA A 53 26.48 -41.15 -4.89
C ALA A 53 25.41 -42.25 -5.03
N GLY A 54 25.18 -42.68 -6.27
CA GLY A 54 24.16 -43.66 -6.65
C GLY A 54 23.21 -43.12 -7.74
N ALA A 55 22.94 -43.79 -8.87
CA ALA A 55 23.74 -44.56 -9.83
C ALA A 55 22.75 -45.19 -10.85
N GLY A 56 23.07 -45.12 -12.14
CA GLY A 56 22.35 -45.81 -13.22
C GLY A 56 21.12 -45.07 -13.81
N SER A 57 20.62 -45.45 -14.99
CA SER A 57 21.24 -46.28 -16.03
C SER A 57 20.43 -46.28 -17.34
N ARG A 58 21.13 -46.41 -18.48
CA ARG A 58 20.62 -46.85 -19.82
C ARG A 58 19.75 -45.86 -20.61
N ALA A 59 19.55 -46.22 -21.89
CA ALA A 59 19.04 -45.35 -22.94
C ALA A 59 17.94 -46.03 -23.78
N GLY A 60 17.16 -45.21 -24.48
CA GLY A 60 16.27 -45.52 -25.59
C GLY A 60 15.88 -44.20 -26.25
N ALA A 61 16.27 -43.82 -27.46
CA ALA A 61 16.27 -44.50 -28.76
C ALA A 61 14.88 -44.52 -29.44
N SER A 62 14.92 -44.25 -30.76
CA SER A 62 13.84 -44.30 -31.76
C SER A 62 13.15 -42.98 -32.12
N SER A 63 12.63 -42.94 -33.34
CA SER A 63 12.43 -41.74 -34.15
C SER A 63 11.18 -41.84 -35.05
N ASN A 64 10.91 -40.74 -35.77
CA ASN A 64 10.12 -40.67 -37.00
C ASN A 64 8.59 -40.71 -36.88
N GLY A 65 7.91 -39.94 -37.74
CA GLY A 65 6.46 -39.79 -37.71
C GLY A 65 5.90 -38.70 -38.65
N SER A 66 6.38 -38.64 -39.90
CA SER A 66 5.81 -37.72 -40.91
C SER A 66 4.46 -38.22 -41.44
N GLY A 67 3.53 -37.30 -41.74
CA GLY A 67 2.29 -37.60 -42.43
C GLY A 67 1.71 -36.35 -43.10
N SER A 68 1.50 -36.39 -44.42
CA SER A 68 1.03 -35.26 -45.24
C SER A 68 -0.12 -35.67 -46.17
N GLY A 69 -1.10 -34.78 -46.34
CA GLY A 69 -2.28 -34.88 -47.24
C GLY A 69 -3.36 -33.91 -46.74
N ALA A 70 -4.05 -33.04 -47.51
CA ALA A 70 -4.37 -32.97 -48.95
C ALA A 70 -5.26 -34.12 -49.44
N GLU A 71 -6.50 -33.95 -49.95
CA GLU A 71 -7.37 -32.76 -50.17
C GLU A 71 -8.89 -33.17 -50.02
N SER A 72 -9.99 -32.49 -50.45
CA SER A 72 -10.21 -31.23 -51.21
C SER A 72 -11.62 -30.61 -51.05
N SER A 73 -11.72 -29.32 -51.34
CA SER A 73 -12.80 -28.56 -52.02
C SER A 73 -14.26 -29.07 -52.09
N ARG A 74 -15.24 -28.23 -51.69
CA ARG A 74 -16.09 -27.42 -52.62
C ARG A 74 -17.11 -26.51 -51.92
N SER A 75 -17.67 -25.56 -52.69
CA SER A 75 -18.42 -24.38 -52.22
C SER A 75 -19.92 -24.58 -52.02
N ALA A 76 -20.53 -23.80 -51.11
CA ALA A 76 -21.84 -23.18 -51.29
C ALA A 76 -22.04 -21.96 -50.36
N ALA A 77 -22.80 -20.96 -50.81
CA ALA A 77 -23.35 -19.84 -50.03
C ALA A 77 -24.81 -19.65 -50.49
N PRO A 78 -25.75 -19.11 -49.66
CA PRO A 78 -25.73 -17.69 -49.30
C PRO A 78 -26.22 -17.33 -47.87
N LYS A 79 -26.19 -16.01 -47.59
CA LYS A 79 -26.84 -15.24 -46.50
C LYS A 79 -28.40 -15.30 -46.60
N PRO A 80 -29.19 -14.70 -45.68
CA PRO A 80 -28.88 -14.10 -44.37
C PRO A 80 -29.86 -14.42 -43.21
N ALA A 81 -29.41 -14.23 -41.96
CA ALA A 81 -30.27 -13.80 -40.85
C ALA A 81 -29.43 -13.05 -39.81
N ALA A 82 -29.88 -11.88 -39.34
CA ALA A 82 -29.16 -11.08 -38.36
C ALA A 82 -29.98 -10.97 -37.06
N SER A 83 -29.63 -11.77 -36.05
CA SER A 83 -30.01 -11.49 -34.66
C SER A 83 -28.95 -10.61 -34.02
N ALA A 84 -29.07 -9.30 -34.23
CA ALA A 84 -28.32 -8.32 -33.46
C ALA A 84 -28.85 -8.32 -32.02
N SER A 85 -28.33 -9.24 -31.19
CA SER A 85 -28.56 -9.22 -29.75
C SER A 85 -27.95 -7.94 -29.20
N ALA A 86 -28.79 -6.93 -28.99
CA ALA A 86 -28.41 -5.64 -28.46
C ALA A 86 -28.09 -5.77 -26.96
N SER A 87 -26.90 -6.31 -26.66
CA SER A 87 -26.25 -6.10 -25.38
C SER A 87 -26.25 -4.60 -25.10
N ALA A 88 -27.00 -4.18 -24.09
CA ALA A 88 -27.05 -2.79 -23.67
C ALA A 88 -25.69 -2.41 -23.09
N SER A 89 -24.77 -1.97 -23.95
CA SER A 89 -23.45 -1.49 -23.59
C SER A 89 -23.61 -0.32 -22.62
N LYS A 90 -23.45 -0.60 -21.32
CA LYS A 90 -23.37 0.41 -20.26
C LYS A 90 -22.44 1.51 -20.74
N PRO A 91 -22.84 2.80 -20.75
CA PRO A 91 -22.03 3.87 -21.32
C PRO A 91 -20.60 3.83 -20.79
N ALA A 92 -19.65 3.59 -21.69
CA ALA A 92 -18.25 3.57 -21.34
C ALA A 92 -17.84 4.99 -20.95
N ALA A 93 -17.52 5.19 -19.67
CA ALA A 93 -17.05 6.47 -19.16
C ALA A 93 -15.79 6.89 -19.94
N ALA A 94 -15.77 8.09 -20.51
CA ALA A 94 -14.67 8.56 -21.34
C ALA A 94 -13.34 8.55 -20.56
N ASP A 95 -12.23 8.25 -21.23
CA ASP A 95 -10.90 8.40 -20.64
C ASP A 95 -10.71 9.82 -20.10
N GLY A 96 -10.18 9.93 -18.88
CA GLY A 96 -10.00 11.20 -18.17
C GLY A 96 -11.21 11.66 -17.35
N SER A 97 -12.35 10.95 -17.39
CA SER A 97 -13.48 11.23 -16.48
C SER A 97 -13.17 10.88 -15.02
N THR A 98 -13.94 11.42 -14.06
CA THR A 98 -13.85 11.04 -12.64
C THR A 98 -14.19 9.56 -12.46
N CYS A 99 -13.40 8.84 -11.67
CA CYS A 99 -13.59 7.41 -11.42
C CYS A 99 -14.94 7.11 -10.75
N THR A 100 -15.72 6.19 -11.32
CA THR A 100 -17.02 5.76 -10.77
C THR A 100 -16.89 4.62 -9.75
N LYS A 101 -17.89 4.45 -8.89
CA LYS A 101 -17.92 3.42 -7.83
C LYS A 101 -17.85 1.97 -8.33
N ASP A 102 -18.18 1.73 -9.60
CA ASP A 102 -18.05 0.42 -10.25
C ASP A 102 -16.68 0.18 -10.87
N GLN A 103 -15.91 1.24 -11.15
CA GLN A 103 -14.55 1.14 -11.69
C GLN A 103 -13.51 0.93 -10.60
N ILE A 104 -13.73 1.43 -9.38
CA ILE A 104 -12.75 1.37 -8.29
C ILE A 104 -13.07 0.24 -7.31
N VAL A 105 -12.11 -0.65 -7.11
CA VAL A 105 -12.07 -1.58 -5.99
C VAL A 105 -11.10 -1.04 -4.94
N LEU A 106 -11.62 -0.75 -3.75
CA LEU A 106 -10.82 -0.49 -2.56
C LEU A 106 -10.68 -1.78 -1.75
N THR A 107 -9.45 -2.09 -1.36
CA THR A 107 -9.11 -3.28 -0.55
C THR A 107 -8.32 -2.84 0.68
N PRO A 108 -8.78 -3.14 1.90
CA PRO A 108 -8.00 -2.98 3.12
C PRO A 108 -6.72 -3.82 3.08
N VAL A 109 -5.60 -3.29 3.57
CA VAL A 109 -4.31 -3.98 3.60
C VAL A 109 -3.75 -3.97 5.02
N LEU A 110 -3.20 -5.11 5.43
CA LEU A 110 -2.47 -5.35 6.67
C LEU A 110 -1.13 -6.01 6.36
N ASP A 111 -0.12 -5.83 7.22
CA ASP A 111 1.12 -6.61 7.14
C ASP A 111 1.03 -8.00 7.81
N LYS A 112 0.05 -8.24 8.70
CA LYS A 112 -0.25 -9.55 9.30
C LYS A 112 -1.75 -9.72 9.61
N SER A 113 -2.19 -10.96 9.83
CA SER A 113 -3.53 -11.27 10.37
C SER A 113 -3.54 -11.42 11.90
N ALA A 114 -2.38 -11.51 12.56
CA ALA A 114 -2.26 -11.59 14.00
C ALA A 114 -0.98 -10.88 14.47
N TYR A 115 -1.05 -10.23 15.63
CA TYR A 115 -0.01 -9.36 16.18
C TYR A 115 0.28 -9.69 17.64
N GLY A 116 1.55 -9.81 18.01
CA GLY A 116 1.97 -10.05 19.40
C GLY A 116 1.66 -8.87 20.34
N PRO A 117 1.81 -9.01 21.67
CA PRO A 117 1.38 -7.98 22.65
C PRO A 117 2.02 -6.61 22.51
N THR A 118 3.17 -6.50 21.83
CA THR A 118 3.91 -5.26 21.58
C THR A 118 4.07 -4.95 20.09
N GLU A 119 3.24 -5.55 19.22
CA GLU A 119 3.28 -5.30 17.78
C GLU A 119 2.10 -4.41 17.35
N ASP A 120 2.42 -3.29 16.70
CA ASP A 120 1.45 -2.34 16.14
C ASP A 120 1.07 -2.74 14.70
N PRO A 121 -0.23 -2.91 14.38
CA PRO A 121 -0.67 -3.24 13.03
C PRO A 121 -0.32 -2.16 12.00
N LYS A 122 0.27 -2.56 10.87
CA LYS A 122 0.51 -1.65 9.74
C LYS A 122 -0.65 -1.72 8.76
N ILE A 123 -1.52 -0.72 8.86
CA ILE A 123 -2.73 -0.60 8.06
C ILE A 123 -2.47 0.24 6.82
N ALA A 124 -3.03 -0.16 5.68
CA ALA A 124 -3.00 0.58 4.42
C ALA A 124 -4.27 0.32 3.61
N MET A 125 -4.42 0.98 2.47
CA MET A 125 -5.42 0.61 1.45
C MET A 125 -4.75 0.40 0.09
N SER A 126 -5.31 -0.53 -0.69
CA SER A 126 -5.03 -0.66 -2.11
C SER A 126 -6.23 -0.17 -2.92
N ILE A 127 -5.94 0.60 -3.98
CA ILE A 127 -6.90 1.20 -4.89
C ILE A 127 -6.64 0.62 -6.28
N LYS A 128 -7.61 -0.13 -6.83
CA LYS A 128 -7.52 -0.71 -8.17
C LYS A 128 -8.61 -0.17 -9.09
N ASN A 129 -8.22 0.32 -10.25
CA ASN A 129 -9.16 0.56 -11.36
C ASN A 129 -9.38 -0.76 -12.11
N SER A 130 -10.58 -1.34 -11.96
CA SER A 130 -11.08 -2.50 -12.71
C SER A 130 -11.96 -2.12 -13.91
N GLY A 131 -12.12 -0.82 -14.20
CA GLY A 131 -12.68 -0.34 -15.46
C GLY A 131 -11.73 -0.53 -16.65
N THR A 132 -12.28 -0.45 -17.86
CA THR A 132 -11.51 -0.56 -19.11
C THR A 132 -10.70 0.70 -19.45
N ASN A 133 -11.08 1.84 -18.88
CA ASN A 133 -10.62 3.18 -19.27
C ASN A 133 -9.92 3.87 -18.08
N SER A 134 -9.06 4.85 -18.37
CA SER A 134 -8.34 5.64 -17.35
C SER A 134 -9.25 6.72 -16.76
N CYS A 135 -9.17 6.93 -15.45
CA CYS A 135 -10.05 7.87 -14.75
C CYS A 135 -9.31 8.66 -13.66
N HIS A 136 -9.89 9.78 -13.23
CA HIS A 136 -9.33 10.68 -12.21
C HIS A 136 -9.95 10.44 -10.84
N LEU A 137 -9.13 10.37 -9.80
CA LEU A 137 -9.56 10.18 -8.42
C LEU A 137 -8.68 11.02 -7.48
N ASP A 138 -9.32 11.81 -6.62
CA ASP A 138 -8.62 12.50 -5.54
C ASP A 138 -8.19 11.48 -4.47
N LEU A 139 -6.89 11.18 -4.46
CA LEU A 139 -6.20 10.31 -3.51
C LEU A 139 -5.48 11.12 -2.42
N GLY A 140 -5.84 12.39 -2.22
CA GLY A 140 -5.32 13.21 -1.15
C GLY A 140 -5.76 12.72 0.24
N SER A 141 -4.98 13.08 1.27
CA SER A 141 -5.28 12.70 2.66
C SER A 141 -6.62 13.24 3.17
N ALA A 142 -7.18 14.30 2.59
CA ALA A 142 -8.52 14.78 2.91
C ALA A 142 -9.63 13.76 2.56
N GLN A 143 -9.41 12.92 1.53
CA GLN A 143 -10.37 11.94 1.02
C GLN A 143 -10.19 10.55 1.64
N GLN A 144 -8.95 10.17 1.97
CA GLN A 144 -8.63 8.85 2.52
C GLN A 144 -9.14 8.71 3.96
N VAL A 145 -9.81 7.59 4.24
CA VAL A 145 -10.16 7.18 5.61
C VAL A 145 -9.84 5.70 5.80
N LEU A 146 -9.17 5.37 6.90
CA LEU A 146 -8.98 4.01 7.40
C LEU A 146 -9.69 3.92 8.75
N THR A 147 -10.55 2.92 8.92
CA THR A 147 -11.37 2.74 10.13
C THR A 147 -11.16 1.35 10.69
N ILE A 148 -10.99 1.26 12.02
CA ILE A 148 -10.86 0.00 12.75
C ILE A 148 -12.06 -0.16 13.68
N SER A 149 -12.74 -1.30 13.58
CA SER A 149 -13.90 -1.66 14.38
C SER A 149 -13.78 -3.03 15.04
N SER A 150 -14.63 -3.28 16.04
CA SER A 150 -14.91 -4.64 16.54
C SER A 150 -16.43 -4.78 16.72
N GLY A 151 -17.01 -5.85 16.20
CA GLY A 151 -18.47 -5.97 16.08
C GLY A 151 -19.06 -4.81 15.27
N GLN A 152 -19.93 -4.01 15.90
CA GLN A 152 -20.54 -2.79 15.32
C GLN A 152 -19.86 -1.50 15.80
N GLU A 153 -18.88 -1.58 16.69
CA GLU A 153 -18.29 -0.42 17.38
C GLU A 153 -17.01 0.07 16.67
N GLN A 154 -16.93 1.36 16.36
CA GLN A 154 -15.68 1.98 15.90
C GLN A 154 -14.72 2.16 17.07
N TYR A 155 -13.52 1.61 16.94
CA TYR A 155 -12.43 1.81 17.89
C TYR A 155 -11.53 2.97 17.46
N TRP A 156 -11.19 3.07 16.17
CA TRP A 156 -10.28 4.09 15.64
C TRP A 156 -10.64 4.52 14.22
N SER A 157 -10.33 5.76 13.86
CA SER A 157 -10.39 6.29 12.50
C SER A 157 -9.23 7.24 12.22
N SER A 158 -8.61 7.11 11.06
CA SER A 158 -7.52 8.00 10.61
C SER A 158 -7.95 9.47 10.51
N LYS A 159 -9.26 9.73 10.46
CA LYS A 159 -9.83 11.07 10.28
C LYS A 159 -10.01 11.84 11.60
N ASP A 160 -10.15 11.15 12.73
CA ASP A 160 -10.56 11.77 14.01
C ASP A 160 -9.65 12.91 14.46
N CYS A 161 -8.34 12.77 14.22
CA CYS A 161 -7.32 13.76 14.59
C CYS A 161 -6.47 14.21 13.39
N GLN A 162 -7.00 14.08 12.17
CA GLN A 162 -6.29 14.53 10.97
C GLN A 162 -6.33 16.07 10.87
N THR A 163 -5.15 16.68 10.82
CA THR A 163 -4.98 18.11 10.53
C THR A 163 -4.27 18.30 9.19
N GLY A 164 -4.51 19.42 8.51
CA GLY A 164 -3.82 19.75 7.25
C GLY A 164 -4.06 18.76 6.10
N GLY A 165 -5.22 18.09 6.06
CA GLY A 165 -5.58 17.18 4.96
C GLY A 165 -5.50 17.88 3.60
N THR A 166 -4.91 17.21 2.61
CA THR A 166 -4.73 17.75 1.25
C THR A 166 -5.55 16.97 0.24
N ASN A 167 -5.84 17.60 -0.90
CA ASN A 167 -6.39 16.96 -2.10
C ASN A 167 -5.23 16.67 -3.07
N GLN A 168 -5.27 15.54 -3.77
CA GLN A 168 -4.28 15.11 -4.78
C GLN A 168 -5.01 14.36 -5.89
N ASP A 169 -5.33 15.04 -6.99
CA ASP A 169 -5.97 14.39 -8.14
C ASP A 169 -4.98 13.47 -8.87
N VAL A 170 -5.35 12.19 -9.05
CA VAL A 170 -4.49 11.16 -9.64
C VAL A 170 -5.24 10.45 -10.76
N THR A 171 -4.66 10.44 -11.96
CA THR A 171 -5.11 9.59 -13.06
C THR A 171 -4.75 8.12 -12.77
N VAL A 172 -5.75 7.31 -12.45
CA VAL A 172 -5.62 5.85 -12.27
C VAL A 172 -5.95 5.16 -13.60
N LYS A 173 -4.92 4.60 -14.25
CA LYS A 173 -5.06 3.92 -15.55
C LYS A 173 -5.88 2.64 -15.43
N SER A 174 -6.46 2.21 -16.55
CA SER A 174 -7.10 0.89 -16.69
C SER A 174 -6.22 -0.24 -16.13
N GLY A 175 -6.78 -1.08 -15.26
CA GLY A 175 -6.08 -2.18 -14.59
C GLY A 175 -5.07 -1.78 -13.50
N GLN A 176 -4.72 -0.49 -13.37
CA GLN A 176 -3.70 -0.03 -12.43
C GLN A 176 -4.13 -0.27 -10.98
N THR A 177 -3.18 -0.73 -10.18
CA THR A 177 -3.30 -0.87 -8.73
C THR A 177 -2.30 0.06 -8.06
N LEU A 178 -2.77 0.85 -7.11
CA LEU A 178 -1.98 1.70 -6.22
C LEU A 178 -2.14 1.20 -4.78
N THR A 179 -1.18 1.52 -3.92
CA THR A 179 -1.25 1.21 -2.48
C THR A 179 -0.74 2.42 -1.72
N THR A 180 -1.44 2.81 -0.65
CA THR A 180 -1.03 3.94 0.19
C THR A 180 0.20 3.61 1.03
N PRO A 181 0.94 4.61 1.53
CA PRO A 181 1.83 4.41 2.67
C PRO A 181 1.08 3.75 3.83
N ALA A 182 1.76 2.87 4.56
CA ALA A 182 1.17 2.20 5.71
C ALA A 182 1.26 3.07 6.97
N ILE A 183 0.19 3.12 7.73
CA ILE A 183 0.11 3.75 9.05
C ILE A 183 0.35 2.63 10.08
N ALA A 184 1.25 2.84 11.04
CA ALA A 184 1.31 2.00 12.23
C ALA A 184 0.21 2.46 13.20
N TRP A 185 -0.73 1.59 13.53
CA TRP A 185 -1.77 1.88 14.52
C TRP A 185 -1.28 1.50 15.92
N ASP A 186 -1.20 2.50 16.78
CA ASP A 186 -0.71 2.44 18.18
C ASP A 186 -1.60 1.64 19.16
N ARG A 187 -2.55 0.84 18.65
CA ARG A 187 -3.51 0.05 19.43
C ARG A 187 -4.33 0.91 20.41
N THR A 188 -4.56 2.19 20.11
CA THR A 188 -5.43 3.08 20.90
C THR A 188 -6.74 3.43 20.20
N ARG A 189 -7.76 3.80 21.00
CA ARG A 189 -9.04 4.30 20.48
C ARG A 189 -8.96 5.79 20.15
N SER A 190 -9.57 6.22 19.04
CA SER A 190 -9.67 7.63 18.66
C SER A 190 -11.11 8.16 18.65
N SER A 191 -11.19 9.47 18.80
CA SER A 191 -12.35 10.33 18.55
C SER A 191 -11.85 11.78 18.45
N THR A 192 -12.65 12.68 17.88
CA THR A 192 -12.28 14.10 17.70
C THR A 192 -11.99 14.87 19.00
N SER A 193 -12.37 14.34 20.16
CA SER A 193 -12.05 14.92 21.48
C SER A 193 -10.76 14.38 22.12
N THR A 194 -10.07 13.43 21.48
CA THR A 194 -8.89 12.73 22.04
C THR A 194 -7.57 13.08 21.35
N CYS A 195 -7.53 14.18 20.61
CA CYS A 195 -6.39 14.57 19.78
C CYS A 195 -5.25 15.22 20.56
N ASP A 196 -5.58 15.94 21.63
CA ASP A 196 -4.64 16.64 22.52
C ASP A 196 -4.50 15.93 23.89
N SER A 197 -4.90 14.67 23.99
CA SER A 197 -4.95 13.91 25.24
C SER A 197 -4.50 12.44 25.09
N SER A 198 -4.30 11.75 26.20
CA SER A 198 -3.99 10.31 26.19
C SER A 198 -5.19 9.51 25.66
N ARG A 199 -4.95 8.64 24.67
CA ARG A 199 -5.96 7.75 24.09
C ARG A 199 -5.98 6.41 24.85
N PRO A 200 -7.15 5.85 25.21
CA PRO A 200 -7.21 4.57 25.89
C PRO A 200 -6.80 3.43 24.94
N ALA A 201 -6.03 2.47 25.44
CA ALA A 201 -5.67 1.27 24.70
C ALA A 201 -6.90 0.41 24.37
N VAL A 202 -6.84 -0.33 23.27
CA VAL A 202 -7.87 -1.32 22.90
C VAL A 202 -7.66 -2.65 23.63
N THR A 203 -8.68 -3.50 23.60
CA THR A 203 -8.62 -4.86 24.15
C THR A 203 -7.63 -5.73 23.36
N ALA A 204 -6.84 -6.53 24.07
CA ALA A 204 -5.93 -7.53 23.52
C ALA A 204 -6.33 -8.94 24.02
N GLY A 205 -5.42 -9.92 24.05
CA GLY A 205 -5.70 -11.26 24.57
C GLY A 205 -6.55 -12.13 23.65
N GLY A 206 -6.36 -12.01 22.33
CA GLY A 206 -7.16 -12.71 21.32
C GLY A 206 -8.34 -11.92 20.77
N ALA A 207 -8.42 -10.61 21.07
CA ALA A 207 -9.48 -9.73 20.58
C ALA A 207 -9.40 -9.55 19.06
N SER A 208 -10.57 -9.62 18.40
CA SER A 208 -10.71 -9.51 16.95
C SER A 208 -11.12 -8.11 16.51
N TYR A 209 -10.43 -7.59 15.50
CA TYR A 209 -10.66 -6.28 14.90
C TYR A 209 -10.82 -6.39 13.38
N HIS A 210 -11.49 -5.41 12.78
CA HIS A 210 -11.69 -5.32 11.34
C HIS A 210 -11.20 -3.96 10.83
N LEU A 211 -10.36 -3.97 9.79
CA LEU A 211 -9.96 -2.78 9.04
C LEU A 211 -10.87 -2.60 7.82
N GLN A 212 -11.47 -1.42 7.69
CA GLN A 212 -12.31 -0.97 6.59
C GLN A 212 -11.72 0.34 6.02
N VAL A 213 -11.81 0.56 4.70
CA VAL A 213 -11.14 1.70 4.05
C VAL A 213 -12.04 2.43 3.05
N ALA A 214 -11.86 3.75 2.94
CA ALA A 214 -12.67 4.63 2.10
C ALA A 214 -11.84 5.72 1.43
N VAL A 215 -12.32 6.20 0.27
CA VAL A 215 -11.80 7.35 -0.47
C VAL A 215 -12.98 8.20 -0.94
N GLY A 216 -13.22 9.35 -0.31
CA GLY A 216 -14.35 10.21 -0.62
C GLY A 216 -15.70 9.53 -0.36
N ASN A 217 -16.42 9.14 -1.42
CA ASN A 217 -17.67 8.37 -1.35
C ASN A 217 -17.51 6.87 -1.76
N LEU A 218 -16.27 6.45 -2.00
CA LEU A 218 -15.88 5.08 -2.30
C LEU A 218 -15.51 4.37 -1.00
N GLU A 219 -15.88 3.10 -0.86
CA GLU A 219 -15.66 2.31 0.35
C GLU A 219 -15.38 0.86 -0.05
N SER A 220 -14.55 0.15 0.71
CA SER A 220 -14.26 -1.27 0.48
C SER A 220 -15.50 -2.14 0.67
N LYS A 221 -15.76 -3.05 -0.28
CA LYS A 221 -16.90 -3.97 -0.24
C LYS A 221 -16.81 -5.02 0.90
N THR A 222 -15.62 -5.15 1.50
CA THR A 222 -15.28 -6.09 2.56
C THR A 222 -14.24 -5.46 3.47
N SER A 223 -14.38 -5.61 4.78
CA SER A 223 -13.31 -5.38 5.74
C SER A 223 -12.37 -6.59 5.81
N VAL A 224 -11.16 -6.40 6.33
CA VAL A 224 -10.22 -7.50 6.63
C VAL A 224 -10.08 -7.66 8.15
N GLN A 225 -10.09 -8.90 8.63
CA GLN A 225 -9.97 -9.23 10.05
C GLN A 225 -8.50 -9.35 10.49
N PHE A 226 -8.21 -8.93 11.72
CA PHE A 226 -6.96 -9.23 12.41
C PHE A 226 -7.16 -9.41 13.92
N ILE A 227 -6.23 -10.14 14.55
CA ILE A 227 -6.27 -10.45 15.98
C ILE A 227 -5.13 -9.75 16.73
N LEU A 228 -5.44 -9.12 17.86
CA LEU A 228 -4.45 -8.65 18.83
C LEU A 228 -4.28 -9.69 19.95
N GLN A 229 -3.07 -10.25 20.06
CA GLN A 229 -2.62 -10.96 21.26
C GLN A 229 -2.31 -9.94 22.36
#